data_AF-A0AA92TUZ0-F1
#
_entry.id   AF-A0AA92TUZ0-F1
#
_cell.length_a   1.000
_cell.length_b   1.000
_cell.length_c   1.000
_cell.angle_alpha   90.00
_cell.angle_beta   90.00
_cell.angle_gamma   90.00
#
_symmetry.space_group_name_H-M   'P 1'
#
loop_
_entity.id
_entity.type
_entity.pdbx_description
1 polymer ?
#
loop_
_entity_poly.entity_id
_entity_poly.type
_entity_poly.pdbx_seq_one_letter_code
_entity_poly.pdbx_strand_id
1 'polypeptide(L)'
;KNVWYDYGIARGGDIFNLAGELINSNEFVAQAKFISETLGGSFPTSFPHYQRIAEKAVKAKGNHFSDIVEKPLSHPALRQYLRERGISADVASRFCCQVEYRYNGKQFFAVGFKNNSDGYEIRNRFFKGCVSPKDITLIGRNCNVCHLYEGFMDFLSAVILGIGRGEDHIILNSVANMQKVHHLLDGYAQVYC
;
A
#
# COMPACT_ATOMS: atom_id res chain seq x y z
N LYS A 1 -4.18 6.02 -32.41
CA LYS A 1 -3.49 4.97 -31.62
C LYS A 1 -2.01 5.35 -31.54
N ASN A 2 -1.42 5.40 -30.35
CA ASN A 2 -0.01 5.76 -30.15
C ASN A 2 0.87 4.52 -30.34
N VAL A 3 1.00 4.07 -31.59
CA VAL A 3 1.77 2.88 -31.97
C VAL A 3 2.66 3.19 -33.16
N TRP A 4 3.79 2.51 -33.25
CA TRP A 4 4.68 2.54 -34.41
C TRP A 4 4.69 1.17 -35.09
N TYR A 5 5.03 1.13 -36.37
CA TYR A 5 5.22 -0.10 -37.13
C TYR A 5 6.22 0.15 -38.26
N ASP A 6 7.21 -0.71 -38.38
CA ASP A 6 8.19 -0.78 -39.46
C ASP A 6 7.88 -1.98 -40.36
N TYR A 7 7.60 -1.69 -41.62
CA TYR A 7 7.23 -2.68 -42.64
C TYR A 7 8.43 -3.45 -43.21
N GLY A 8 9.65 -2.91 -43.11
CA GLY A 8 10.87 -3.55 -43.59
C GLY A 8 11.32 -4.71 -42.68
N ILE A 9 11.03 -4.61 -41.38
CA ILE A 9 11.32 -5.67 -40.39
C ILE A 9 10.06 -6.32 -39.81
N ALA A 10 8.87 -5.92 -40.25
CA ALA A 10 7.57 -6.39 -39.78
C ALA A 10 7.39 -6.31 -38.25
N ARG A 11 7.95 -5.26 -37.63
CA ARG A 11 7.87 -5.01 -36.19
C ARG A 11 7.05 -3.78 -35.89
N GLY A 12 6.44 -3.73 -34.72
CA GLY A 12 5.78 -2.54 -34.22
C GLY A 12 5.45 -2.69 -32.75
N GLY A 13 4.83 -1.66 -32.18
CA GLY A 13 4.50 -1.65 -30.76
C GLY A 13 4.25 -0.25 -30.23
N ASP A 14 4.49 -0.07 -28.95
CA ASP A 14 4.42 1.22 -28.29
C ASP A 14 5.77 1.97 -28.34
N ILE A 15 5.80 3.16 -27.76
CA ILE A 15 6.98 4.03 -27.73
C ILE A 15 8.20 3.39 -27.03
N PHE A 16 7.99 2.48 -26.07
CA PHE A 16 9.09 1.77 -25.40
C PHE A 16 9.66 0.69 -26.29
N ASN A 17 8.82 -0.01 -27.05
CA ASN A 17 9.29 -0.93 -28.09
C ASN A 17 10.12 -0.19 -29.15
N LEU A 18 9.68 1.00 -29.58
CA LEU A 18 10.44 1.81 -30.54
C LEU A 18 11.79 2.22 -29.95
N ALA A 19 11.78 2.73 -28.73
CA ALA A 19 13.01 3.12 -28.03
C ALA A 19 13.97 1.94 -27.94
N GLY A 20 13.48 0.76 -27.55
CA GLY A 20 14.28 -0.46 -27.42
C GLY A 20 14.94 -0.89 -28.72
N GLU A 21 14.24 -0.78 -29.85
CA GLU A 21 14.80 -1.05 -31.18
C GLU A 21 15.88 -0.02 -31.57
N LEU A 22 15.66 1.26 -31.26
CA LEU A 22 16.62 2.34 -31.57
C LEU A 22 17.91 2.25 -30.77
N ILE A 23 17.83 1.84 -29.49
CA ILE A 23 19.01 1.71 -28.61
C ILE A 23 19.52 0.27 -28.47
N ASN A 24 18.91 -0.68 -29.19
CA ASN A 24 19.18 -2.12 -29.09
C ASN A 24 19.20 -2.62 -27.63
N SER A 25 18.18 -2.25 -26.84
CA SER A 25 18.08 -2.64 -25.44
C SER A 25 16.64 -2.99 -25.07
N ASN A 26 16.50 -4.09 -24.32
CA ASN A 26 15.24 -4.48 -23.70
C ASN A 26 15.12 -3.98 -22.25
N GLU A 27 16.12 -3.22 -21.76
CA GLU A 27 16.09 -2.66 -20.41
C GLU A 27 15.18 -1.43 -20.36
N PHE A 28 14.10 -1.52 -19.58
CA PHE A 28 13.12 -0.44 -19.44
C PHE A 28 13.73 0.91 -19.03
N VAL A 29 14.72 0.92 -18.14
CA VAL A 29 15.37 2.16 -17.68
C VAL A 29 16.14 2.82 -18.83
N ALA A 30 16.84 2.04 -19.64
CA ALA A 30 17.56 2.55 -20.81
C ALA A 30 16.58 3.11 -21.85
N GLN A 31 15.47 2.42 -22.09
CA GLN A 31 14.41 2.86 -23.01
C GLN A 31 13.75 4.16 -22.53
N ALA A 32 13.37 4.23 -21.25
CA ALA A 32 12.76 5.40 -20.64
C ALA A 32 13.72 6.60 -20.63
N LYS A 33 15.02 6.37 -20.41
CA LYS A 33 16.07 7.40 -20.49
C LYS A 33 16.14 7.99 -21.89
N PHE A 34 16.24 7.12 -22.90
CA PHE A 34 16.30 7.54 -24.29
C PHE A 34 15.08 8.37 -24.71
N ILE A 35 13.86 7.94 -24.33
CA ILE A 35 12.63 8.70 -24.59
C ILE A 35 12.69 10.08 -23.94
N SER A 36 13.10 10.14 -22.67
CA SER A 36 13.18 11.39 -21.93
C SER A 36 14.17 12.38 -22.56
N GLU A 37 15.37 11.92 -22.91
CA GLU A 37 16.41 12.74 -23.54
C GLU A 37 15.97 13.21 -24.94
N THR A 38 15.34 12.35 -25.72
CA THR A 38 14.84 12.67 -27.07
C THR A 38 13.76 13.75 -27.05
N LEU A 39 12.94 13.80 -26.00
CA LEU A 39 11.90 14.81 -25.82
C LEU A 39 12.41 16.10 -25.13
N GLY A 40 13.74 16.23 -24.93
CA GLY A 40 14.34 17.36 -24.23
C GLY A 40 14.06 17.38 -22.72
N GLY A 41 13.59 16.26 -22.16
CA GLY A 41 13.37 16.08 -20.72
C GLY A 41 14.65 15.68 -19.99
N SER A 42 14.66 15.89 -18.67
CA SER A 42 15.71 15.39 -17.79
C SER A 42 15.34 14.02 -17.22
N PHE A 43 16.17 13.02 -17.47
CA PHE A 43 15.98 11.71 -16.87
C PHE A 43 16.59 11.71 -15.45
N PRO A 44 15.82 11.34 -14.40
CA PRO A 44 16.37 11.27 -13.05
C PRO A 44 17.50 10.24 -12.99
N THR A 45 18.71 10.67 -12.64
CA THR A 45 19.86 9.77 -12.39
C THR A 45 19.74 9.04 -11.06
N SER A 46 18.84 9.51 -10.19
CA SER A 46 18.46 8.86 -8.94
C SER A 46 16.97 8.54 -8.96
N PHE A 47 16.64 7.31 -9.35
CA PHE A 47 15.38 6.73 -8.89
C PHE A 47 15.57 6.44 -7.40
N PRO A 48 14.70 6.93 -6.50
CA PRO A 48 14.66 6.42 -5.14
C PRO A 48 14.44 4.91 -5.24
N HIS A 49 15.51 4.15 -5.02
CA HIS A 49 15.56 2.70 -5.23
C HIS A 49 14.79 2.00 -4.08
N TYR A 50 13.48 2.22 -4.01
CA TYR A 50 12.61 1.68 -2.97
C TYR A 50 12.26 0.21 -3.22
N GLN A 51 12.40 -0.28 -4.45
CA GLN A 51 12.19 -1.70 -4.75
C GLN A 51 13.17 -2.62 -3.99
N ARG A 52 14.40 -2.15 -3.72
CA ARG A 52 15.37 -2.88 -2.89
C ARG A 52 15.05 -2.88 -1.39
N ILE A 53 14.20 -1.97 -0.91
CA ILE A 53 13.76 -1.96 0.50
C ILE A 53 12.71 -3.06 0.72
N ALA A 54 11.83 -3.28 -0.27
CA ALA A 54 10.85 -4.37 -0.23
C ALA A 54 11.52 -5.76 -0.26
N GLU A 55 12.55 -5.95 -1.10
CA GLU A 55 13.24 -7.23 -1.24
C GLU A 55 14.19 -7.54 -0.06
N LYS A 56 14.84 -6.53 0.54
CA LYS A 56 15.67 -6.73 1.75
C LYS A 56 14.85 -6.97 3.01
N ALA A 57 13.57 -6.58 3.06
CA ALA A 57 12.69 -6.82 4.20
C ALA A 57 12.40 -8.32 4.43
N VAL A 58 12.61 -9.18 3.42
CA VAL A 58 12.37 -10.62 3.53
C VAL A 58 13.52 -11.38 4.22
N LYS A 59 14.70 -10.76 4.43
CA LYS A 59 15.92 -11.47 4.87
C LYS A 59 16.56 -11.03 6.20
N ALA A 60 15.92 -10.21 7.03
CA ALA A 60 16.48 -9.84 8.33
C ALA A 60 15.58 -10.30 9.50
N LYS A 61 16.07 -11.29 10.26
CA LYS A 61 15.51 -11.66 11.57
C LYS A 61 15.81 -10.53 12.57
N GLY A 62 14.90 -9.57 12.68
CA GLY A 62 14.91 -8.52 13.70
C GLY A 62 13.89 -7.43 13.38
N ASN A 63 13.01 -7.09 14.32
CA ASN A 63 12.16 -5.90 14.18
C ASN A 63 13.05 -4.66 14.22
N HIS A 64 13.36 -4.09 13.05
CA HIS A 64 14.14 -2.87 12.93
C HIS A 64 13.37 -1.61 13.37
N PHE A 65 12.13 -1.76 13.83
CA PHE A 65 11.31 -0.67 14.35
C PHE A 65 11.61 -0.42 15.83
N SER A 66 11.86 0.83 16.18
CA SER A 66 11.99 1.29 17.57
C SER A 66 11.32 2.65 17.76
N ASP A 67 11.20 3.11 19.00
CA ASP A 67 10.65 4.43 19.36
C ASP A 67 9.28 4.71 18.74
N ILE A 68 8.37 3.75 18.84
CA ILE A 68 7.02 3.84 18.27
C ILE A 68 6.19 4.80 19.13
N VAL A 69 5.69 5.86 18.53
CA VAL A 69 4.83 6.85 19.18
C VAL A 69 3.58 7.05 18.35
N GLU A 70 2.43 6.80 18.97
CA GLU A 70 1.12 7.09 18.40
C GLU A 70 0.75 8.56 18.64
N LYS A 71 0.22 9.23 17.61
CA LYS A 71 -0.29 10.60 17.67
C LYS A 71 -1.58 10.75 16.86
N PRO A 72 -2.39 11.79 17.14
CA PRO A 72 -3.47 12.18 16.26
C PRO A 72 -2.97 12.44 14.84
N LEU A 73 -3.75 12.00 13.85
CA LEU A 73 -3.41 12.12 12.43
C LEU A 73 -3.43 13.60 11.98
N SER A 74 -2.28 14.26 12.11
CA SER A 74 -2.15 15.71 11.95
C SER A 74 -1.17 16.09 10.84
N HIS A 75 -0.17 15.24 10.53
CA HIS A 75 0.85 15.56 9.54
C HIS A 75 0.26 15.84 8.15
N PRO A 76 0.52 17.02 7.55
CA PRO A 76 -0.08 17.42 6.27
C PRO A 76 0.12 16.42 5.14
N ALA A 77 1.32 15.84 5.03
CA ALA A 77 1.62 14.82 4.00
C ALA A 77 0.78 13.53 4.14
N LEU A 78 0.46 13.11 5.37
CA LEU A 78 -0.37 11.92 5.59
C LEU A 78 -1.84 12.21 5.26
N ARG A 79 -2.34 13.40 5.65
CA ARG A 79 -3.69 13.86 5.32
C ARG A 79 -3.87 14.03 3.82
N GLN A 80 -2.89 14.62 3.14
CA GLN A 80 -2.85 14.73 1.68
C GLN A 80 -2.92 13.34 1.02
N TYR A 81 -2.08 12.41 1.47
CA TYR A 81 -2.04 11.05 0.96
C TYR A 81 -3.39 10.34 1.09
N LEU A 82 -4.03 10.40 2.26
CA LEU A 82 -5.36 9.80 2.46
C LEU A 82 -6.44 10.45 1.60
N ARG A 83 -6.41 11.77 1.44
CA ARG A 83 -7.35 12.50 0.59
C ARG A 83 -7.23 12.08 -0.88
N GLU A 84 -6.02 11.91 -1.39
CA GLU A 84 -5.77 11.39 -2.75
C GLU A 84 -6.22 9.95 -2.92
N ARG A 85 -6.28 9.18 -1.83
CA ARG A 85 -6.86 7.84 -1.79
C ARG A 85 -8.39 7.85 -1.60
N GLY A 86 -9.03 9.01 -1.63
CA GLY A 86 -10.47 9.16 -1.47
C GLY A 86 -10.98 9.00 -0.04
N ILE A 87 -10.10 9.01 0.95
CA ILE A 87 -10.48 8.87 2.36
C ILE A 87 -10.70 10.26 2.96
N SER A 88 -11.92 10.49 3.47
CA SER A 88 -12.30 11.74 4.13
C SER A 88 -11.57 11.92 5.46
N ALA A 89 -11.45 13.16 5.92
CA ALA A 89 -10.71 13.48 7.15
C ALA A 89 -11.39 12.88 8.40
N ASP A 90 -12.71 12.80 8.41
CA ASP A 90 -13.53 12.20 9.46
C ASP A 90 -13.35 10.67 9.56
N VAL A 91 -13.37 9.96 8.43
CA VAL A 91 -13.07 8.52 8.41
C VAL A 91 -11.61 8.29 8.82
N ALA A 92 -10.69 9.08 8.30
CA ALA A 92 -9.27 8.96 8.63
C ALA A 92 -9.00 9.18 10.13
N SER A 93 -9.58 10.21 10.75
CA SER A 93 -9.35 10.49 12.18
C SER A 93 -10.04 9.48 13.10
N ARG A 94 -11.12 8.85 12.64
CA ARG A 94 -11.85 7.82 13.41
C ARG A 94 -11.10 6.49 13.47
N PHE A 95 -10.46 6.09 12.38
CA PHE A 95 -9.90 4.74 12.25
C PHE A 95 -8.38 4.70 12.18
N CYS A 96 -7.72 5.83 11.94
CA CYS A 96 -6.27 5.89 11.78
C CYS A 96 -5.63 6.89 12.73
N CYS A 97 -4.36 6.62 13.04
CA CYS A 97 -3.48 7.51 13.77
C CYS A 97 -2.25 7.85 12.92
N GLN A 98 -1.45 8.78 13.40
CA GLN A 98 -0.09 8.96 12.93
C GLN A 98 0.83 8.13 13.81
N VAL A 99 1.62 7.25 13.20
CA VAL A 99 2.67 6.49 13.89
C VAL A 99 4.01 7.08 13.52
N GLU A 100 4.71 7.63 14.50
CA GLU A 100 6.13 7.99 14.41
C GLU A 100 6.97 6.81 14.89
N TYR A 101 8.06 6.53 14.19
CA TYR A 101 8.95 5.40 14.51
C TYR A 101 10.36 5.66 14.02
N ARG A 102 11.33 4.93 14.58
CA ARG A 102 12.66 4.79 14.00
C ARG A 102 12.78 3.47 13.26
N TYR A 103 13.44 3.51 12.10
CA TYR A 103 13.83 2.33 11.34
C TYR A 103 15.28 2.48 10.92
N ASN A 104 16.13 1.54 11.34
CA ASN A 104 17.60 1.62 11.15
C ASN A 104 18.19 2.98 11.59
N GLY A 105 17.76 3.47 12.76
CA GLY A 105 18.24 4.72 13.36
C GLY A 105 17.70 6.02 12.74
N LYS A 106 16.94 5.95 11.64
CA LYS A 106 16.30 7.13 11.02
C LYS A 106 14.84 7.25 11.48
N GLN A 107 14.38 8.48 11.71
CA GLN A 107 12.99 8.76 12.08
C GLN A 107 12.09 8.83 10.85
N PHE A 108 10.89 8.26 10.98
CA PHE A 108 9.86 8.21 9.97
C PHE A 108 8.49 8.41 10.60
N PHE A 109 7.49 8.66 9.74
CA PHE A 109 6.09 8.72 10.12
C PHE A 109 5.22 8.08 9.03
N ALA A 110 4.09 7.52 9.45
CA ALA A 110 3.12 6.90 8.56
C ALA A 110 1.70 7.00 9.13
N VAL A 111 0.69 6.77 8.28
CA VAL A 111 -0.65 6.43 8.74
C VAL A 111 -0.55 5.07 9.43
N GLY A 112 -1.03 4.97 10.66
CA GLY A 112 -1.18 3.71 11.38
C GLY A 112 -2.63 3.29 11.45
N PHE A 113 -2.86 1.99 11.30
CA PHE A 113 -4.11 1.31 11.55
C PHE A 113 -3.86 0.19 12.57
N LYS A 114 -4.44 0.34 13.76
CA LYS A 114 -4.16 -0.54 14.90
C LYS A 114 -4.81 -1.91 14.70
N ASN A 115 -4.11 -2.97 15.09
CA ASN A 115 -4.62 -4.33 15.08
C ASN A 115 -4.99 -4.82 16.50
N ASN A 116 -5.59 -6.00 16.59
CA ASN A 116 -6.08 -6.57 17.85
C ASN A 116 -4.98 -6.91 18.86
N SER A 117 -3.72 -6.98 18.42
CA SER A 117 -2.56 -7.32 19.25
C SER A 117 -1.68 -6.10 19.55
N ASP A 118 -2.23 -4.89 19.51
CA ASP A 118 -1.51 -3.61 19.74
C ASP A 118 -0.38 -3.31 18.74
N GLY A 119 -0.29 -4.04 17.63
CA GLY A 119 0.55 -3.69 16.49
C GLY A 119 -0.15 -2.73 15.54
N TYR A 120 0.56 -2.30 14.50
CA TYR A 120 0.03 -1.39 13.49
C TYR A 120 0.32 -1.87 12.09
N GLU A 121 -0.67 -1.85 11.22
CA GLU A 121 -0.39 -1.70 9.79
C GLU A 121 -0.04 -0.23 9.53
N ILE A 122 1.10 0.01 8.89
CA ILE A 122 1.58 1.35 8.60
C ILE A 122 1.70 1.60 7.11
N ARG A 123 1.27 2.78 6.68
CA ARG A 123 1.33 3.18 5.27
C ARG A 123 1.57 4.66 5.09
N ASN A 124 2.39 5.02 4.10
CA ASN A 124 2.44 6.36 3.53
C ASN A 124 2.53 6.23 2.00
N ARG A 125 2.75 7.35 1.29
CA ARG A 125 2.84 7.35 -0.18
C ARG A 125 3.91 6.40 -0.72
N PHE A 126 4.98 6.18 0.03
CA PHE A 126 6.20 5.50 -0.44
C PHE A 126 6.40 4.12 0.19
N PHE A 127 5.68 3.80 1.27
CA PHE A 127 5.91 2.60 2.07
C PHE A 127 4.60 1.99 2.56
N LYS A 128 4.54 0.65 2.55
CA LYS A 128 3.56 -0.19 3.27
C LYS A 128 4.36 -1.16 4.14
N GLY A 129 3.99 -1.29 5.41
CA GLY A 129 4.61 -2.24 6.32
C GLY A 129 3.76 -2.48 7.56
N CYS A 130 4.34 -3.18 8.52
CA CYS A 130 3.69 -3.53 9.77
C CYS A 130 4.67 -3.28 10.93
N VAL A 131 4.19 -2.61 11.96
CA VAL A 131 4.83 -2.57 13.28
C VAL A 131 4.27 -3.75 14.06
N SER A 132 5.18 -4.66 14.44
CA SER A 132 4.80 -5.89 15.13
C SER A 132 4.10 -5.62 16.46
N PRO A 133 3.24 -6.56 16.91
CA PRO A 133 2.93 -7.85 16.29
C PRO A 133 1.96 -7.71 15.11
N LYS A 134 2.08 -8.64 14.15
CA LYS A 134 1.18 -8.69 12.99
C LYS A 134 -0.09 -9.45 13.33
N ASP A 135 -1.23 -8.81 13.16
CA ASP A 135 -2.52 -9.41 13.50
C ASP A 135 -3.70 -8.85 12.69
N ILE A 136 -4.86 -9.49 12.83
CA ILE A 136 -6.12 -9.03 12.25
C ILE A 136 -6.63 -7.80 13.01
N THR A 137 -7.57 -7.08 12.41
CA THR A 137 -8.38 -6.10 13.14
C THR A 137 -9.84 -6.54 13.10
N LEU A 138 -10.50 -6.62 14.25
CA LEU A 138 -11.94 -6.87 14.37
C LEU A 138 -12.62 -5.59 14.88
N ILE A 139 -13.58 -5.09 14.11
CA ILE A 139 -14.47 -4.00 14.52
C ILE A 139 -15.87 -4.58 14.66
N GLY A 140 -16.19 -5.01 15.89
CA GLY A 140 -17.46 -5.66 16.21
C GLY A 140 -18.59 -4.67 16.47
N ARG A 141 -19.78 -5.00 15.96
CA ARG A 141 -21.06 -4.35 16.24
C ARG A 141 -22.12 -5.33 16.77
N ASN A 142 -21.69 -6.53 17.18
CA ASN A 142 -22.55 -7.64 17.61
C ASN A 142 -23.55 -8.06 16.53
N CYS A 143 -23.14 -8.00 15.26
CA CYS A 143 -23.94 -8.48 14.14
C CYS A 143 -23.53 -9.92 13.79
N ASN A 144 -24.47 -10.73 13.28
CA ASN A 144 -24.16 -12.06 12.73
C ASN A 144 -23.74 -12.01 11.26
N VAL A 145 -23.59 -10.81 10.68
CA VAL A 145 -23.08 -10.56 9.33
C VAL A 145 -21.73 -9.84 9.45
N CYS A 146 -20.76 -10.27 8.67
CA CYS A 146 -19.42 -9.69 8.65
C CYS A 146 -18.98 -9.30 7.24
N HIS A 147 -18.24 -8.20 7.12
CA HIS A 147 -17.45 -7.87 5.94
C HIS A 147 -15.97 -8.20 6.17
N LEU A 148 -15.38 -8.96 5.26
CA LEU A 148 -13.97 -9.37 5.28
C LEU A 148 -13.16 -8.53 4.28
N TYR A 149 -12.04 -7.97 4.73
CA TYR A 149 -11.18 -7.12 3.92
C TYR A 149 -9.74 -7.64 3.91
N GLU A 150 -9.06 -7.56 2.76
CA GLU A 150 -7.63 -7.93 2.66
C GLU A 150 -6.75 -7.01 3.52
N GLY A 151 -6.99 -5.70 3.45
CA GLY A 151 -6.27 -4.72 4.26
C GLY A 151 -7.12 -3.52 4.65
N PHE A 152 -6.56 -2.69 5.53
CA PHE A 152 -7.31 -1.58 6.10
C PHE A 152 -7.74 -0.53 5.07
N MET A 153 -7.02 -0.35 3.96
CA MET A 153 -7.44 0.59 2.92
C MET A 153 -8.72 0.15 2.22
N ASP A 154 -8.96 -1.15 2.08
CA ASP A 154 -10.18 -1.70 1.50
C ASP A 154 -11.36 -1.46 2.45
N PHE A 155 -11.14 -1.69 3.74
CA PHE A 155 -12.07 -1.32 4.80
C PHE A 155 -12.41 0.17 4.79
N LEU A 156 -11.41 1.06 4.77
CA LEU A 156 -11.66 2.51 4.73
C LEU A 156 -12.46 2.91 3.48
N SER A 157 -12.17 2.30 2.33
CA SER A 157 -12.91 2.54 1.08
C SER A 157 -14.37 2.09 1.21
N ALA A 158 -14.63 0.94 1.83
CA ALA A 158 -15.98 0.46 2.09
C ALA A 158 -16.77 1.38 3.02
N VAL A 159 -16.12 1.90 4.07
CA VAL A 159 -16.71 2.91 4.96
C VAL A 159 -17.09 4.18 4.20
N ILE A 160 -16.23 4.67 3.31
CA ILE A 160 -16.50 5.84 2.45
C ILE A 160 -17.72 5.60 1.56
N LEU A 161 -17.87 4.39 1.03
CA LEU A 161 -19.03 3.98 0.23
C LEU A 161 -20.30 3.70 1.07
N GLY A 162 -20.20 3.76 2.39
CA GLY A 162 -21.32 3.50 3.31
C GLY A 162 -21.67 2.02 3.45
N ILE A 163 -20.74 1.11 3.13
CA ILE A 163 -20.91 -0.34 3.27
C ILE A 163 -20.63 -0.75 4.71
N GLY A 164 -21.40 -1.70 5.24
CA GLY A 164 -21.15 -2.30 6.55
C GLY A 164 -21.42 -1.34 7.72
N ARG A 165 -22.48 -0.53 7.67
CA ARG A 165 -22.75 0.48 8.72
C ARG A 165 -23.21 -0.15 10.05
N GLY A 166 -23.79 -1.33 10.01
CA GLY A 166 -24.33 -2.05 11.19
C GLY A 166 -23.69 -3.43 11.41
N GLU A 167 -22.96 -3.92 10.43
CA GLU A 167 -22.34 -5.24 10.39
C GLU A 167 -20.97 -5.23 11.07
N ASP A 168 -20.41 -6.42 11.34
CA ASP A 168 -19.05 -6.55 11.84
C ASP A 168 -18.04 -6.40 10.68
N HIS A 169 -16.81 -5.99 11.00
CA HIS A 169 -15.73 -5.93 10.02
C HIS A 169 -14.50 -6.70 10.51
N ILE A 170 -14.00 -7.60 9.67
CA ILE A 170 -12.71 -8.26 9.85
C ILE A 170 -11.76 -7.74 8.78
N ILE A 171 -10.65 -7.18 9.21
CA ILE A 171 -9.56 -6.75 8.36
C ILE A 171 -8.40 -7.71 8.56
N LEU A 172 -8.03 -8.44 7.52
CA LEU A 172 -6.97 -9.45 7.59
C LEU A 172 -5.60 -8.83 7.84
N ASN A 173 -5.36 -7.63 7.31
CA ASN A 173 -4.07 -6.94 7.28
C ASN A 173 -2.96 -7.68 6.48
N SER A 174 -3.22 -8.91 6.06
CA SER A 174 -2.40 -9.78 5.21
C SER A 174 -3.11 -11.10 4.99
N VAL A 175 -3.05 -11.65 3.78
CA VAL A 175 -3.58 -13.00 3.48
C VAL A 175 -2.94 -14.10 4.36
N ALA A 176 -1.73 -13.87 4.88
CA ALA A 176 -1.11 -14.77 5.86
C ALA A 176 -1.90 -14.95 7.17
N ASN A 177 -2.78 -14.00 7.52
CA ASN A 177 -3.63 -14.08 8.71
C ASN A 177 -4.93 -14.86 8.47
N MET A 178 -5.17 -15.39 7.26
CA MET A 178 -6.38 -16.17 6.96
C MET A 178 -6.60 -17.33 7.94
N GLN A 179 -5.52 -18.03 8.32
CA GLN A 179 -5.59 -19.14 9.26
C GLN A 179 -6.06 -18.69 10.66
N LYS A 180 -5.81 -17.43 11.06
CA LYS A 180 -6.24 -16.90 12.35
C LYS A 180 -7.72 -16.56 12.41
N VAL A 181 -8.33 -16.24 11.25
CA VAL A 181 -9.74 -15.82 11.21
C VAL A 181 -10.70 -16.96 10.95
N HIS A 182 -10.24 -18.14 10.54
CA HIS A 182 -11.12 -19.24 10.15
C HIS A 182 -12.21 -19.52 11.20
N HIS A 183 -11.82 -19.70 12.46
CA HIS A 183 -12.76 -19.96 13.55
C HIS A 183 -13.67 -18.77 13.89
N LEU A 184 -13.23 -17.54 13.62
CA LEU A 184 -14.06 -16.36 13.80
C LEU A 184 -15.16 -16.29 12.72
N LEU A 185 -14.81 -16.65 11.48
CA LEU A 185 -15.73 -16.66 10.35
C LEU A 185 -16.86 -17.69 10.54
N ASP A 186 -16.56 -18.83 11.16
CA ASP A 186 -17.56 -19.87 11.49
C ASP A 186 -18.68 -19.35 12.41
N GLY A 187 -18.45 -18.27 13.16
CA GLY A 187 -19.42 -17.63 14.03
C GLY A 187 -20.42 -16.71 13.32
N TYR A 188 -20.18 -16.35 12.05
CA TYR A 188 -21.05 -15.47 11.29
C TYR A 188 -22.02 -16.27 10.41
N ALA A 189 -23.28 -15.86 10.38
CA ALA A 189 -24.29 -16.43 9.50
C ALA A 189 -24.03 -16.07 8.03
N GLN A 190 -23.42 -14.91 7.78
CA GLN A 190 -23.08 -14.46 6.43
C GLN A 190 -21.79 -13.64 6.44
N VAL A 191 -20.94 -13.88 5.43
CA VAL A 191 -19.70 -13.13 5.22
C VAL A 191 -19.69 -12.56 3.81
N TYR A 192 -19.41 -11.26 3.71
CA TYR A 192 -19.20 -10.54 2.45
C TYR A 192 -17.71 -10.24 2.27
N CYS A 193 -17.16 -10.46 1.08
CA CYS A 193 -15.76 -10.18 0.73
C CYS A 193 -15.70 -9.16 -0.40
#